data_AF-A0A3A8QRY3-F1
#
_entry.id   AF-A0A3A8QRY3-F1
#
_cell.length_a   1.000
_cell.length_b   1.000
_cell.length_c   1.000
_cell.angle_alpha   90.00
_cell.angle_beta   90.00
_cell.angle_gamma   90.00
#
_symmetry.space_group_name_H-M   'P 1'
#
loop_
_entity.id
_entity.type
_entity.pdbx_description
1 polymer ?
#
loop_
_entity_poly.entity_id
_entity_poly.type
_entity_poly.pdbx_seq_one_letter_code
_entity_poly.pdbx_strand_id
1 'polypeptide(L)'
;MLRFPKTAVVVLALALSSGALAASGSPQLQTYFQGSVDSPAYQQQAFQRVAKAWKQPGPKGTPALGKKTIVQAVLDKDGKLVSSAVLTESGSKAWDAAALAAVKKAAPFPALPRSTTTATVEAHFHFAWVSSP
;
A
#
# COMPACT_ATOMS: atom_id res chain seq x y z
N MET A 1 -4.46 -28.78 -13.26
CA MET A 1 -3.08 -28.25 -13.23
C MET A 1 -3.15 -26.73 -13.06
N LEU A 2 -3.04 -26.22 -11.83
CA LEU A 2 -3.04 -24.77 -11.57
C LEU A 2 -1.61 -24.23 -11.76
N ARG A 3 -1.35 -23.53 -12.87
CA ARG A 3 -0.10 -22.79 -13.09
C ARG A 3 -0.24 -21.44 -12.41
N PHE A 4 0.41 -21.26 -11.26
CA PHE A 4 0.64 -19.94 -10.68
C PHE A 4 1.72 -19.24 -11.51
N PRO A 5 1.44 -18.10 -12.19
CA PRO A 5 2.49 -17.33 -12.84
C PRO A 5 3.40 -16.75 -11.76
N LYS A 6 4.71 -16.94 -11.93
CA LYS A 6 5.76 -16.35 -11.09
C LYS A 6 5.67 -14.83 -11.18
N THR A 7 4.94 -14.20 -10.27
CA THR A 7 4.92 -12.75 -10.09
C THR A 7 6.29 -12.28 -9.63
N ALA A 8 6.91 -11.37 -10.40
CA ALA A 8 8.10 -10.66 -9.99
C ALA A 8 7.75 -9.76 -8.79
N VAL A 9 8.39 -10.01 -7.66
CA VAL A 9 8.21 -9.21 -6.43
C VAL A 9 9.33 -8.19 -6.39
N VAL A 10 9.03 -6.92 -6.70
CA VAL A 10 9.94 -5.80 -6.45
C VAL A 10 9.50 -5.13 -5.15
N VAL A 11 10.35 -5.18 -4.12
CA VAL A 11 10.10 -4.57 -2.81
C VAL A 11 10.80 -3.21 -2.77
N LEU A 12 10.04 -2.12 -2.68
CA LEU A 12 10.56 -0.80 -2.34
C LEU A 12 10.10 -0.45 -0.92
N ALA A 13 11.03 -0.30 0.02
CA ALA A 13 10.77 0.07 1.40
C ALA A 13 11.38 1.44 1.71
N LEU A 14 10.58 2.40 2.15
CA LEU A 14 11.02 3.72 2.61
C LEU A 14 10.44 3.98 4.00
N ALA A 15 11.31 4.19 4.99
CA ALA A 15 10.93 4.53 6.35
C ALA A 15 10.66 6.04 6.45
N LEU A 16 9.47 6.41 6.93
CA LEU A 16 9.14 7.80 7.27
C LEU A 16 9.27 7.97 8.78
N SER A 17 10.39 8.53 9.23
CA SER A 17 10.62 8.83 10.65
C SER A 17 9.94 10.15 11.04
N SER A 18 8.77 10.07 11.66
CA SER A 18 8.21 11.18 12.46
C SER A 18 8.43 10.86 13.93
N GLY A 19 9.28 11.64 14.58
CA GLY A 19 9.68 11.43 15.97
C GLY A 19 8.50 11.48 16.95
N ALA A 20 8.28 10.37 17.65
CA ALA A 20 7.61 10.31 18.94
C ALA A 20 8.03 8.99 19.61
N LEU A 21 8.53 9.07 20.85
CA LEU A 21 9.09 7.96 21.61
C LEU A 21 8.06 6.86 21.93
N ALA A 22 8.56 5.61 21.90
CA ALA A 22 8.04 4.37 22.48
C ALA A 22 6.88 3.63 21.76
N ALA A 23 7.22 3.01 20.63
CA ALA A 23 7.04 1.56 20.49
C ALA A 23 8.28 1.05 19.75
N SER A 24 8.77 -0.15 20.03
CA SER A 24 9.99 -0.70 19.44
C SER A 24 9.88 -0.97 17.93
N GLY A 25 8.99 -0.27 17.23
CA GLY A 25 8.72 -0.42 15.82
C GLY A 25 8.59 0.88 15.06
N SER A 26 8.58 0.75 13.75
CA SER A 26 8.43 1.82 12.78
C SER A 26 7.31 1.47 11.79
N PRO A 27 6.58 2.48 11.30
CA PRO A 27 5.61 2.27 10.23
C PRO A 27 6.34 1.91 8.94
N GLN A 28 5.83 0.91 8.21
CA GLN A 28 6.33 0.54 6.90
C GLN A 28 5.19 0.45 5.90
N LEU A 29 5.35 1.14 4.78
CA LEU A 29 4.48 1.01 3.61
C LEU A 29 5.21 0.24 2.52
N GLN A 30 4.53 -0.73 1.92
CA GLN A 30 4.98 -1.42 0.71
C GLN A 30 3.83 -1.51 -0.28
N THR A 31 4.15 -1.55 -1.57
CA THR A 31 3.16 -1.64 -2.64
C THR A 31 3.47 -2.79 -3.57
N TYR A 32 2.48 -3.62 -3.84
CA TYR A 32 2.58 -4.73 -4.78
C TYR A 32 1.53 -4.56 -5.87
N PHE A 33 1.91 -4.74 -7.13
CA PHE A 33 0.99 -4.67 -8.26
C PHE A 33 0.80 -6.06 -8.82
N GLN A 34 -0.46 -6.47 -8.96
CA GLN A 34 -0.82 -7.72 -9.63
C GLN A 34 -0.75 -7.50 -11.15
N GLY A 35 -0.14 -8.46 -11.84
CA GLY A 35 0.12 -8.38 -13.27
C GLY A 35 1.42 -7.66 -13.62
N SER A 36 1.64 -7.46 -14.92
CA SER A 36 2.89 -6.94 -15.47
C SER A 36 2.88 -5.41 -15.58
N VAL A 37 2.78 -4.70 -14.45
CA VAL A 37 3.05 -3.26 -14.43
C VAL A 37 4.56 -3.05 -14.45
N ASP A 38 5.15 -3.13 -15.63
CA ASP A 38 6.59 -3.03 -15.84
C ASP A 38 7.03 -1.56 -15.96
N SER A 39 6.81 -0.80 -14.88
CA SER A 39 7.24 0.60 -14.80
C SER A 39 7.56 0.95 -13.35
N PRO A 40 8.85 0.91 -12.96
CA PRO A 40 9.29 1.33 -11.63
C PRO A 40 8.88 2.76 -11.27
N ALA A 41 8.90 3.66 -12.27
CA ALA A 41 8.48 5.05 -12.10
C ALA A 41 7.00 5.16 -11.71
N TYR A 42 6.12 4.40 -12.37
CA TYR A 42 4.70 4.36 -12.03
C TYR A 42 4.49 3.81 -10.60
N GLN A 43 5.14 2.70 -10.28
CA GLN A 43 5.03 2.06 -8.96
C GLN A 43 5.49 3.03 -7.86
N GLN A 44 6.60 3.73 -8.06
CA GLN A 44 7.09 4.75 -7.14
C GLN A 44 6.12 5.93 -7.00
N GLN A 45 5.54 6.42 -8.09
CA GLN A 45 4.57 7.52 -8.03
C GLN A 45 3.31 7.12 -7.26
N ALA A 46 2.78 5.92 -7.50
CA ALA A 46 1.62 5.39 -6.79
C ALA A 46 1.93 5.22 -5.28
N PHE A 47 3.09 4.66 -4.94
CA PHE A 47 3.57 4.59 -3.57
C PHE A 47 3.63 5.98 -2.92
N GLN A 48 4.27 6.95 -3.57
CA GLN A 48 4.48 8.29 -3.03
C GLN A 48 3.16 9.02 -2.77
N ARG A 49 2.13 8.83 -3.61
CA ARG A 49 0.80 9.41 -3.38
C ARG A 49 0.17 8.87 -2.10
N VAL A 50 0.22 7.55 -1.90
CA VAL A 50 -0.33 6.93 -0.69
C VAL A 50 0.50 7.30 0.54
N ALA A 51 1.83 7.30 0.44
CA ALA A 51 2.71 7.71 1.52
C ALA A 51 2.43 9.17 1.97
N LYS A 52 2.22 10.09 1.03
CA LYS A 52 1.86 11.49 1.33
C LYS A 52 0.46 11.63 1.94
N ALA A 53 -0.48 10.77 1.55
CA ALA A 53 -1.84 10.78 2.07
C ALA A 53 -1.97 10.06 3.42
N TRP A 54 -1.01 9.21 3.77
CA TRP A 54 -1.02 8.41 4.98
C TRP A 54 -0.92 9.30 6.23
N LYS A 55 -1.95 9.22 7.07
CA LYS A 55 -1.96 9.82 8.40
C LYS A 55 -1.94 8.70 9.43
N GLN A 56 -0.76 8.44 9.97
CA GLN A 56 -0.60 7.39 10.96
C GLN A 56 -1.45 7.71 12.20
N PRO A 57 -2.22 6.74 12.73
CA PRO A 57 -2.90 6.93 14.00
C PRO A 57 -1.88 7.07 15.14
N GLY A 58 -2.26 7.77 16.21
CA GLY A 58 -1.43 7.87 17.42
C GLY A 58 -1.23 6.53 18.13
N PRO A 59 -0.45 6.48 19.22
CA PRO A 59 0.00 5.23 19.87
C PRO A 59 -1.11 4.22 20.20
N LYS A 60 -2.30 4.70 20.61
CA LYS A 60 -3.45 3.84 20.94
C LYS A 60 -4.07 3.15 19.72
N GLY A 61 -3.79 3.65 18.52
CA GLY A 61 -4.27 3.08 17.26
C GLY A 61 -3.18 2.33 16.51
N THR A 62 -1.96 2.23 17.03
CA THR A 62 -0.89 1.42 16.44
C THR A 62 -1.15 -0.06 16.72
N PRO A 63 -1.04 -0.96 15.72
CA PRO A 63 -1.25 -2.38 15.92
C PRO A 63 -0.05 -3.01 16.65
N ALA A 64 -0.20 -4.28 17.07
CA ALA A 64 0.90 -5.02 17.67
C ALA A 64 2.08 -5.19 16.69
N LEU A 65 3.29 -5.34 17.23
CA LEU A 65 4.50 -5.52 16.42
C LEU A 65 4.37 -6.74 15.48
N GLY A 66 4.79 -6.56 14.22
CA GLY A 66 4.68 -7.56 13.16
C GLY A 66 3.30 -7.66 12.51
N LYS A 67 2.30 -6.92 12.99
CA LYS A 67 0.97 -6.87 12.35
C LYS A 67 0.95 -5.88 11.19
N LYS A 68 0.06 -6.14 10.23
CA LYS A 68 -0.10 -5.33 9.02
C LYS A 68 -1.54 -5.27 8.56
N THR A 69 -1.86 -4.20 7.86
CA THR A 69 -3.08 -4.06 7.07
C THR A 69 -2.72 -4.16 5.61
N ILE A 70 -3.50 -4.90 4.84
CA ILE A 70 -3.40 -4.92 3.39
C ILE A 70 -4.65 -4.27 2.83
N VAL A 71 -4.48 -3.18 2.10
CA VAL A 71 -5.55 -2.53 1.34
C VAL A 71 -5.40 -2.90 -0.13
N GLN A 72 -6.41 -3.58 -0.66
CA GLN A 72 -6.54 -3.82 -2.09
C GLN A 72 -7.17 -2.59 -2.75
N ALA A 73 -6.61 -2.18 -3.88
CA ALA A 73 -7.09 -1.11 -4.73
C ALA A 73 -7.15 -1.58 -6.18
N VAL A 74 -8.26 -1.34 -6.87
CA VAL A 74 -8.37 -1.60 -8.31
C VAL A 74 -8.35 -0.26 -9.03
N LEU A 75 -7.41 -0.10 -9.95
CA LEU A 75 -7.19 1.12 -10.73
C LEU A 75 -7.55 0.87 -12.19
N ASP A 76 -8.25 1.81 -12.82
CA ASP A 76 -8.46 1.78 -14.27
C ASP A 76 -7.24 2.35 -15.02
N LYS A 77 -7.25 2.21 -16.36
CA LYS A 77 -6.25 2.77 -17.28
C LYS A 77 -5.95 4.26 -17.10
N ASP A 78 -6.92 5.04 -16.66
CA ASP A 78 -6.78 6.49 -16.50
C ASP A 78 -6.27 6.85 -15.08
N GLY A 79 -6.01 5.84 -14.23
CA GLY A 79 -5.56 5.99 -12.85
C GLY A 79 -6.70 6.22 -11.86
N LYS A 80 -7.96 6.06 -12.24
CA LYS A 80 -9.08 6.22 -11.30
C LYS A 80 -9.17 5.01 -10.39
N LEU A 81 -9.47 5.27 -9.12
CA LEU A 81 -9.74 4.22 -8.14
C LEU A 81 -11.14 3.66 -8.37
N VAL A 82 -11.23 2.47 -8.94
CA VAL A 82 -12.48 1.76 -9.23
C VAL A 82 -13.05 1.14 -7.95
N SER A 83 -12.19 0.52 -7.14
CA SER A 83 -12.58 -0.05 -5.85
C SER A 83 -11.42 -0.04 -4.85
N SER A 84 -11.75 -0.04 -3.56
CA SER A 84 -10.78 -0.22 -2.48
C SER A 84 -11.39 -0.94 -1.28
N ALA A 85 -10.66 -1.90 -0.71
CA ALA A 85 -11.11 -2.69 0.44
C ALA A 85 -9.92 -3.14 1.29
N VAL A 86 -10.17 -3.36 2.59
CA VAL A 86 -9.19 -4.00 3.48
C VAL A 86 -9.26 -5.51 3.25
N LEU A 87 -8.16 -6.10 2.77
CA LEU A 87 -8.01 -7.54 2.53
C LEU A 87 -7.47 -8.27 3.77
N THR A 88 -6.66 -7.59 4.57
CA THR A 88 -6.13 -8.13 5.83
C THR A 88 -6.16 -7.04 6.87
N GLU A 89 -6.74 -7.34 8.02
CA GLU A 89 -6.80 -6.43 9.17
C GLU A 89 -5.56 -6.59 10.06
N SER A 90 -5.10 -5.47 10.61
CA SER A 90 -3.96 -5.44 11.54
C SER A 90 -4.33 -5.83 12.97
N GLY A 91 -5.63 -5.90 13.28
CA GLY A 91 -6.15 -5.98 14.64
C GLY A 91 -6.33 -4.60 15.31
N SER A 92 -5.96 -3.50 14.64
CA SER A 92 -6.29 -2.14 15.07
C SER A 92 -7.20 -1.46 14.05
N LYS A 93 -8.47 -1.26 14.42
CA LYS A 93 -9.46 -0.58 13.57
C LYS A 93 -9.02 0.83 13.16
N ALA A 94 -8.32 1.55 14.04
CA ALA A 94 -7.82 2.88 13.73
C ALA A 94 -6.76 2.86 12.64
N TRP A 95 -5.88 1.85 12.67
CA TRP A 95 -4.85 1.65 11.64
C TRP A 95 -5.46 1.18 10.32
N ASP A 96 -6.40 0.23 10.37
CA ASP A 96 -7.10 -0.27 9.19
C ASP A 96 -7.89 0.85 8.48
N ALA A 97 -8.59 1.67 9.26
CA ALA A 97 -9.33 2.83 8.74
C ALA A 97 -8.39 3.91 8.18
N ALA A 98 -7.26 4.19 8.86
CA ALA A 98 -6.25 5.11 8.36
C ALA A 98 -5.67 4.63 7.02
N ALA A 99 -5.46 3.32 6.88
CA ALA A 99 -4.96 2.72 5.65
C ALA A 99 -5.91 2.83 4.48
N LEU A 100 -7.17 2.46 4.70
CA LEU A 100 -8.18 2.61 3.67
C LEU A 100 -8.35 4.09 3.29
N ALA A 101 -8.32 5.00 4.26
CA ALA A 101 -8.41 6.43 4.02
C ALA A 101 -7.22 6.98 3.21
N ALA A 102 -6.00 6.49 3.47
CA ALA A 102 -4.81 6.91 2.74
C ALA A 102 -4.90 6.54 1.25
N VAL A 103 -5.30 5.30 0.94
CA VAL A 103 -5.49 4.83 -0.44
C VAL A 103 -6.61 5.60 -1.15
N LYS A 104 -7.75 5.83 -0.47
CA LYS A 104 -8.86 6.62 -1.02
C LYS A 104 -8.47 8.07 -1.30
N LYS A 105 -7.71 8.70 -0.40
CA LYS A 105 -7.23 10.09 -0.56
C LYS A 105 -6.12 10.25 -1.59
N ALA A 106 -5.38 9.19 -1.87
CA ALA A 106 -4.36 9.19 -2.92
C ALA A 106 -4.97 9.21 -4.32
N ALA A 107 -6.26 8.90 -4.47
CA ALA A 107 -6.97 8.97 -5.74
C ALA A 107 -7.19 10.43 -6.21
N PRO A 108 -7.15 10.69 -7.52
CA PRO A 108 -6.80 9.74 -8.59
C PRO A 108 -5.31 9.37 -8.55
N PHE A 109 -4.94 8.21 -9.08
CA PHE A 109 -3.55 7.79 -9.30
C PHE A 109 -3.04 8.27 -10.67
N PRO A 110 -1.73 8.17 -10.99
CA PRO A 110 -1.25 8.37 -12.34
C PRO A 110 -1.94 7.40 -13.32
N ALA A 111 -2.03 7.76 -14.59
CA ALA A 111 -2.50 6.85 -15.61
C ALA A 111 -1.58 5.62 -15.72
N LEU A 112 -2.15 4.46 -16.05
CA LEU A 112 -1.37 3.24 -16.20
C LEU A 112 -0.37 3.39 -17.36
N PRO A 113 0.84 2.81 -17.24
CA PRO A 113 1.80 2.78 -18.35
C PRO A 113 1.16 2.15 -19.59
N ARG A 114 1.46 2.68 -20.79
CA ARG A 114 0.93 2.15 -22.06
C ARG A 114 1.26 0.68 -22.32
N SER A 115 2.32 0.16 -21.67
CA SER A 115 2.68 -1.26 -21.71
C SER A 115 1.70 -2.16 -20.97
N THR A 116 0.80 -1.59 -20.16
CA THR A 116 -0.21 -2.35 -19.41
C THR A 116 -1.32 -2.79 -20.35
N THR A 117 -1.42 -4.10 -20.59
CA THR A 117 -2.40 -4.67 -21.53
C THR A 117 -3.80 -4.86 -20.90
N THR A 118 -3.89 -4.81 -19.57
CA THR A 118 -5.15 -5.02 -18.84
C THR A 118 -5.93 -3.71 -18.69
N ALA A 119 -7.26 -3.80 -18.72
CA ALA A 119 -8.13 -2.63 -18.52
C ALA A 119 -8.03 -2.05 -17.10
N THR A 120 -7.71 -2.90 -16.13
CA THR A 120 -7.49 -2.55 -14.73
C THR A 120 -6.24 -3.20 -14.19
N VAL A 121 -5.66 -2.58 -13.17
CA VAL A 121 -4.56 -3.12 -12.37
C VAL A 121 -5.00 -3.18 -10.91
N GLU A 122 -4.67 -4.27 -10.25
CA GLU A 122 -4.88 -4.41 -8.82
C GLU A 122 -3.57 -4.11 -8.08
N ALA A 123 -3.62 -3.20 -7.11
CA ALA A 123 -2.51 -2.80 -6.27
C ALA A 123 -2.83 -3.13 -4.81
N HIS A 124 -1.86 -3.70 -4.10
CA HIS A 124 -1.94 -4.01 -2.68
C HIS A 124 -1.00 -3.07 -1.92
N PHE A 125 -1.57 -2.26 -1.04
CA PHE A 125 -0.84 -1.37 -0.16
C PHE A 125 -0.75 -2.02 1.22
N HIS A 126 0.47 -2.38 1.62
CA HIS A 126 0.76 -3.07 2.87
C HIS A 126 1.27 -2.06 3.89
N PHE A 127 0.55 -1.92 5.00
CA PHE A 127 0.89 -1.00 6.08
C PHE A 127 1.19 -1.81 7.33
N ALA A 128 2.48 -1.92 7.67
CA ALA A 128 2.96 -2.74 8.76
C ALA A 128 3.54 -1.90 9.89
N TRP A 129 3.45 -2.44 11.11
CA TRP A 129 4.22 -1.97 12.25
C TRP A 129 5.33 -2.99 12.52
N VAL A 130 6.57 -2.67 12.13
CA VAL A 130 7.71 -3.60 12.17
C VAL A 130 8.71 -3.19 13.22
N SER A 131 9.53 -4.12 13.75
CA SER A 131 10.63 -3.75 14.64
C SER A 131 11.53 -2.73 13.97
N SER A 132 11.96 -1.71 14.71
CA SER A 132 13.05 -0.87 14.23
C SER A 132 14.31 -1.73 14.07
N PRO A 133 15.06 -1.56 12.97
CA PRO A 133 16.33 -2.27 12.74
C PRO A 133 17.40 -1.87 13.76
#